data_AF-A0A5N5WV11-F1
#
_entry.id   AF-A0A5N5WV11-F1
#
_cell.length_a   1.000
_cell.length_b   1.000
_cell.length_c   1.000
_cell.angle_alpha   90.00
_cell.angle_beta   90.00
_cell.angle_gamma   90.00
#
_symmetry.space_group_name_H-M   'P 1'
#
loop_
_entity.id
_entity.type
_entity.pdbx_description
1 polymer ?
#
loop_
_entity_poly.entity_id
_entity_poly.type
_entity_poly.pdbx_seq_one_letter_code
_entity_poly.pdbx_strand_id
1 'polypeptide(L)'
;MVKVDRPPANGFVVVVRKIYNPIGFSKGYNFVLWAISAGALLGFSLARLMYLDIDNIFCPEDQSQANALPGECFYYHSTRGRVGILLHLGATLPACILAFLQFVPVIRHKLLLFHRINGYVVILASFAGMGGVLMIAEHSFGGSLSMQVAIGLATIIFVGCKSIAFWNIKRLQIEQHRAWMIRAWVVAGFIITMRLIGIITEKVLVALGPEGYYEARSCSIIGFMFSGNQTLVESVHLDCVAFYSGADPDRHVLVDAFGSNGSGKVDQVASGLNLSFSAAAWLAVAIHVFAAELYLHLTSAEAARLRHVSYQRQLEAGMRRPGNAGLTAERLGDAEPFLVPESSQEKIISEIVTQRIRHLIGIEDKKILNALVDEGAEKFLHAMKNPLMGEPLEKVNRRMAQLVLPCLDQLGLQREPGPPTSQHTPMVDDRQSLRGREKAPKAFLKYCHINGIEGTPDIIAVRYRMSMERGFSLGEFSRLEAA
;
A
#
# COMPACT_ATOMS: atom_id res chain seq x y z
N MET A 1 -8.60 -14.20 15.56
CA MET A 1 -7.88 -15.49 15.58
C MET A 1 -8.13 -16.16 14.24
N VAL A 2 -7.13 -16.77 13.61
CA VAL A 2 -7.33 -17.45 12.32
C VAL A 2 -8.30 -18.61 12.53
N LYS A 3 -9.44 -18.61 11.83
CA LYS A 3 -10.38 -19.74 11.87
C LYS A 3 -9.80 -20.85 10.99
N VAL A 4 -9.41 -21.95 11.63
CA VAL A 4 -8.83 -23.11 10.94
C VAL A 4 -9.96 -24.09 10.67
N ASP A 5 -10.47 -24.11 9.45
CA ASP A 5 -11.68 -24.89 9.10
C ASP A 5 -11.37 -26.36 8.75
N ARG A 6 -10.10 -26.80 8.89
CA ARG A 6 -9.67 -28.17 8.55
C ARG A 6 -8.73 -28.78 9.60
N PRO A 7 -8.92 -30.04 10.00
CA PRO A 7 -7.98 -30.74 10.86
C PRO A 7 -6.57 -30.80 10.22
N PRO A 8 -5.50 -30.90 11.02
CA PRO A 8 -4.14 -31.03 10.51
C PRO A 8 -3.98 -32.37 9.78
N ALA A 9 -3.36 -32.36 8.60
CA ALA A 9 -3.23 -33.57 7.78
C ALA A 9 -2.26 -34.61 8.38
N ASN A 10 -1.26 -34.16 9.15
CA ASN A 10 -0.28 -35.02 9.83
C ASN A 10 0.41 -34.25 10.98
N GLY A 11 1.25 -34.94 11.76
CA GLY A 11 1.98 -34.37 12.90
C GLY A 11 2.91 -33.20 12.53
N PHE A 12 3.52 -33.24 11.34
CA PHE A 12 4.31 -32.11 10.83
C PHE A 12 3.45 -30.85 10.66
N VAL A 13 2.26 -30.97 10.07
CA VAL A 13 1.31 -29.84 9.91
C VAL A 13 0.88 -29.28 11.27
N VAL A 14 0.76 -30.12 12.32
CA VAL A 14 0.48 -29.64 13.69
C VAL A 14 1.57 -28.71 14.19
N VAL A 15 2.84 -29.11 14.05
CA VAL A 15 3.99 -28.31 14.49
C VAL A 15 4.09 -27.03 13.67
N VAL A 16 4.03 -27.12 12.35
CA VAL A 16 4.20 -25.97 11.46
C VAL A 16 3.05 -24.95 11.61
N ARG A 17 1.82 -25.40 11.93
CA ARG A 17 0.70 -24.51 12.30
C ARG A 17 1.01 -23.60 13.48
N LYS A 18 1.81 -24.04 14.46
CA LYS A 18 2.22 -23.21 15.60
C LYS A 18 3.12 -22.04 15.17
N ILE A 19 3.78 -22.14 14.02
CA ILE A 19 4.67 -21.10 13.48
C ILE A 19 3.88 -20.06 12.69
N TYR A 20 3.02 -20.47 11.76
CA TYR A 20 2.38 -19.52 10.83
C TYR A 20 1.00 -18.99 11.28
N ASN A 21 0.28 -19.67 12.18
CA ASN A 21 -1.00 -19.17 12.68
C ASN A 21 -0.88 -17.89 13.53
N PRO A 22 0.14 -17.72 14.42
CA PRO A 22 0.29 -16.49 15.21
C PRO A 22 0.46 -15.23 14.37
N ILE A 23 1.19 -15.34 13.26
CA ILE A 23 1.38 -14.25 12.28
C ILE A 23 0.21 -14.11 11.30
N GLY A 24 -0.83 -14.95 11.43
CA GLY A 24 -2.14 -14.80 10.82
C GLY A 24 -2.35 -15.51 9.48
N PHE A 25 -1.45 -16.42 9.08
CA PHE A 25 -1.69 -17.28 7.92
C PHE A 25 -2.61 -18.45 8.30
N SER A 26 -3.54 -18.82 7.42
CA SER A 26 -4.40 -20.00 7.58
C SER A 26 -3.93 -21.22 6.79
N LYS A 27 -3.15 -20.99 5.74
CA LYS A 27 -2.66 -22.00 4.80
C LYS A 27 -1.13 -21.96 4.76
N GLY A 28 -0.49 -23.11 4.93
CA GLY A 28 0.97 -23.23 4.97
C GLY A 28 1.65 -22.75 3.68
N TYR A 29 1.10 -23.04 2.49
CA TYR A 29 1.71 -22.60 1.23
C TYR A 29 1.72 -21.06 1.10
N ASN A 30 0.70 -20.36 1.59
CA ASN A 30 0.70 -18.88 1.59
C ASN A 30 1.83 -18.33 2.47
N PHE A 31 2.10 -18.99 3.59
CA PHE A 31 3.22 -18.65 4.45
C PHE A 31 4.56 -18.89 3.76
N VAL A 32 4.75 -20.05 3.12
CA VAL A 32 5.98 -20.36 2.38
C VAL A 32 6.22 -19.36 1.25
N LEU A 33 5.20 -19.07 0.43
CA LEU A 33 5.30 -18.09 -0.64
C LEU A 33 5.65 -16.68 -0.11
N TRP A 34 5.02 -16.26 0.98
CA TRP A 34 5.34 -15.00 1.64
C TRP A 34 6.77 -14.99 2.21
N ALA A 35 7.20 -16.07 2.86
CA ALA A 35 8.54 -16.17 3.43
C ALA A 35 9.62 -16.13 2.34
N ILE A 36 9.41 -16.80 1.21
CA ILE A 36 10.34 -16.76 0.08
C ILE A 36 10.33 -15.37 -0.56
N SER A 37 9.16 -14.83 -0.94
CA SER A 37 9.09 -13.56 -1.68
C SER A 37 9.39 -12.34 -0.80
N ALA A 38 8.57 -12.10 0.23
CA ALA A 38 8.74 -10.96 1.12
C ALA A 38 9.99 -11.10 2.01
N GLY A 39 10.34 -12.33 2.42
CA GLY A 39 11.56 -12.57 3.19
C GLY A 39 12.82 -12.37 2.36
N ALA A 40 12.87 -12.80 1.09
CA ALA A 40 14.01 -12.49 0.22
C ALA A 40 14.13 -10.97 0.01
N LEU A 41 13.02 -10.26 -0.18
CA LEU A 41 13.02 -8.81 -0.32
C LEU A 41 13.51 -8.10 0.95
N LEU A 42 13.09 -8.57 2.13
CA LEU A 42 13.57 -8.07 3.41
C LEU A 42 15.07 -8.31 3.58
N GLY A 43 15.53 -9.55 3.34
CA GLY A 43 16.94 -9.92 3.45
C GLY A 43 17.82 -9.12 2.49
N PHE A 44 17.39 -8.98 1.23
CA PHE A 44 18.07 -8.14 0.25
C PHE A 44 18.14 -6.69 0.72
N SER A 45 17.04 -6.13 1.22
CA SER A 45 17.02 -4.72 1.62
C SER A 45 17.92 -4.46 2.82
N LEU A 46 17.90 -5.34 3.82
CA LEU A 46 18.77 -5.24 5.00
C LEU A 46 20.25 -5.37 4.61
N ALA A 47 20.59 -6.33 3.73
CA ALA A 47 21.95 -6.52 3.25
C ALA A 47 22.47 -5.33 2.43
N ARG A 48 21.59 -4.47 1.90
CA ARG A 48 21.95 -3.32 1.06
C ARG A 48 21.83 -1.99 1.78
N LEU A 49 21.40 -1.95 3.04
CA LEU A 49 21.34 -0.70 3.83
C LEU A 49 22.69 0.00 3.94
N MET A 50 23.78 -0.76 3.99
CA MET A 50 25.14 -0.18 4.01
C MET A 50 25.46 0.66 2.75
N TYR A 51 24.75 0.47 1.63
CA TYR A 51 24.98 1.25 0.41
C TYR A 51 24.41 2.68 0.48
N LEU A 52 23.71 3.03 1.56
CA LEU A 52 23.39 4.43 1.85
C LEU A 52 24.64 5.26 2.15
N ASP A 53 25.73 4.61 2.61
CA ASP A 53 27.05 5.22 2.66
C ASP A 53 27.69 5.18 1.26
N ILE A 54 27.37 6.20 0.47
CA ILE A 54 27.81 6.28 -0.92
C ILE A 54 29.33 6.44 -1.00
N ASP A 55 29.92 7.29 -0.17
CA ASP A 55 31.31 7.72 -0.30
C ASP A 55 32.32 6.71 0.26
N ASN A 56 31.91 5.82 1.17
CA ASN A 56 32.83 4.86 1.77
C ASN A 56 32.55 3.41 1.39
N ILE A 57 31.29 3.07 1.05
CA ILE A 57 30.90 1.67 0.81
C ILE A 57 30.45 1.46 -0.63
N PHE A 58 29.53 2.28 -1.14
CA PHE A 58 28.96 2.02 -2.47
C PHE A 58 29.91 2.41 -3.61
N CYS A 59 30.38 3.66 -3.60
CA CYS A 59 31.31 4.27 -4.56
C CYS A 59 32.44 5.02 -3.83
N PRO A 60 33.34 4.29 -3.14
CA PRO A 60 34.56 4.87 -2.56
C PRO A 60 35.50 5.43 -3.62
N GLU A 61 36.42 6.30 -3.21
CA GLU A 61 37.48 6.83 -4.08
C GLU A 61 38.33 5.70 -4.69
N ASP A 62 38.73 4.73 -3.87
CA ASP A 62 39.40 3.51 -4.32
C ASP A 62 38.39 2.56 -5.01
N GLN A 63 38.38 2.60 -6.34
CA GLN A 63 37.46 1.81 -7.16
C GLN A 63 37.63 0.30 -6.98
N SER A 64 38.78 -0.17 -6.49
CA SER A 64 38.99 -1.61 -6.22
C SER A 64 38.14 -2.14 -5.06
N GLN A 65 37.64 -1.23 -4.20
CA GLN A 65 36.80 -1.54 -3.05
C GLN A 65 35.33 -1.21 -3.28
N ALA A 66 34.97 -0.71 -4.47
CA ALA A 66 33.61 -0.32 -4.78
C ALA A 66 32.64 -1.50 -4.80
N ASN A 67 31.42 -1.26 -4.31
CA ASN A 67 30.34 -2.25 -4.30
C ASN A 67 29.36 -2.09 -5.47
N ALA A 68 29.43 -0.98 -6.21
CA ALA A 68 28.74 -0.81 -7.48
C ALA A 68 29.36 -1.70 -8.57
N LEU A 69 28.68 -1.86 -9.71
CA LEU A 69 29.32 -2.53 -10.84
C LEU A 69 30.51 -1.67 -11.33
N PRO A 70 31.62 -2.29 -11.80
CA PRO A 70 32.76 -1.53 -12.28
C PRO A 70 32.37 -0.53 -13.37
N GLY A 71 32.76 0.73 -13.16
CA GLY A 71 32.44 1.85 -14.06
C GLY A 71 31.16 2.62 -13.73
N GLU A 72 30.24 2.10 -12.90
CA GLU A 72 29.01 2.84 -12.55
C GLU A 72 29.29 4.10 -11.72
N CYS A 73 30.29 4.04 -10.84
CA CYS A 73 30.64 5.16 -9.97
C CYS A 73 31.08 6.40 -10.76
N PHE A 74 31.61 6.24 -11.98
CA PHE A 74 31.92 7.34 -12.90
C PHE A 74 30.73 8.29 -13.06
N TYR A 75 29.51 7.74 -13.15
CA TYR A 75 28.29 8.51 -13.29
C TYR A 75 27.68 8.93 -11.94
N TYR A 76 27.81 8.10 -10.91
CA TYR A 76 27.23 8.38 -9.59
C TYR A 76 27.97 9.48 -8.81
N HIS A 77 29.20 9.81 -9.17
CA HIS A 77 29.88 11.00 -8.63
C HIS A 77 29.33 12.32 -9.18
N SER A 78 28.64 12.30 -10.32
CA SER A 78 27.96 13.51 -10.83
C SER A 78 26.81 13.94 -9.91
N THR A 79 26.47 15.24 -9.90
CA THR A 79 25.37 15.76 -9.07
C THR A 79 24.05 15.02 -9.33
N ARG A 80 23.71 14.79 -10.61
CA ARG A 80 22.49 14.07 -11.00
C ARG A 80 22.55 12.60 -10.57
N GLY A 81 23.65 11.92 -10.85
CA GLY A 81 23.83 10.51 -10.48
C GLY A 81 23.74 10.31 -8.98
N ARG A 82 24.41 11.18 -8.20
CA ARG A 82 24.43 11.15 -6.75
C ARG A 82 23.05 11.35 -6.13
N VAL A 83 22.30 12.36 -6.60
CA VAL A 83 20.92 12.58 -6.14
C VAL A 83 20.04 11.39 -6.52
N GLY A 84 20.17 10.88 -7.74
CA GLY A 84 19.39 9.77 -8.24
C GLY A 84 19.59 8.49 -7.43
N ILE A 85 20.85 8.10 -7.18
CA ILE A 85 21.16 6.89 -6.41
C ILE A 85 20.78 7.04 -4.94
N LEU A 86 20.98 8.21 -4.32
CA LEU A 86 20.57 8.47 -2.94
C LEU A 86 19.04 8.40 -2.81
N LEU A 87 18.31 9.00 -3.74
CA LEU A 87 16.85 8.95 -3.76
C LEU A 87 16.36 7.53 -3.99
N HIS A 88 16.99 6.78 -4.88
CA HIS A 88 16.68 5.37 -5.14
C HIS A 88 16.88 4.51 -3.89
N LEU A 89 18.09 4.48 -3.32
CA LEU A 89 18.42 3.63 -2.18
C LEU A 89 17.70 4.09 -0.91
N GLY A 90 17.72 5.40 -0.63
CA GLY A 90 17.14 6.03 0.55
C GLY A 90 15.63 5.88 0.65
N ALA A 91 14.93 5.78 -0.48
CA ALA A 91 13.49 5.56 -0.48
C ALA A 91 13.12 4.07 -0.67
N THR A 92 13.82 3.35 -1.55
CA THR A 92 13.45 1.96 -1.91
C THR A 92 13.78 0.97 -0.81
N LEU A 93 14.95 1.06 -0.15
CA LEU A 93 15.33 0.11 0.89
C LEU A 93 14.39 0.17 2.09
N PRO A 94 14.04 1.35 2.65
CA PRO A 94 13.04 1.43 3.70
C PRO A 94 11.65 0.99 3.22
N ALA A 95 11.25 1.33 2.00
CA ALA A 95 9.96 0.91 1.45
C ALA A 95 9.83 -0.61 1.40
N CYS A 96 10.87 -1.33 0.99
CA CYS A 96 10.91 -2.79 0.95
C CYS A 96 10.82 -3.42 2.35
N ILE A 97 11.55 -2.88 3.33
CA ILE A 97 11.48 -3.33 4.73
C ILE A 97 10.07 -3.13 5.27
N LEU A 98 9.47 -1.97 5.03
CA LEU A 98 8.11 -1.65 5.46
C LEU A 98 7.05 -2.47 4.72
N ALA A 99 7.30 -2.84 3.47
CA ALA A 99 6.42 -3.68 2.67
C ALA A 99 6.35 -5.11 3.20
N PHE A 100 7.43 -5.66 3.76
CA PHE A 100 7.39 -6.95 4.45
C PHE A 100 6.27 -6.97 5.50
N LEU A 101 6.17 -5.90 6.30
CA LEU A 101 5.11 -5.74 7.31
C LEU A 101 3.72 -5.58 6.70
N GLN A 102 3.59 -4.98 5.51
CA GLN A 102 2.30 -4.85 4.81
C GLN A 102 1.66 -6.20 4.50
N PHE A 103 2.48 -7.22 4.21
CA PHE A 103 2.01 -8.55 3.84
C PHE A 103 1.84 -9.51 5.01
N VAL A 104 2.19 -9.11 6.24
CA VAL A 104 1.94 -9.89 7.46
C VAL A 104 0.44 -9.87 7.80
N PRO A 105 -0.28 -10.99 7.73
CA PRO A 105 -1.73 -11.01 7.93
C PRO A 105 -2.19 -10.50 9.30
N VAL A 106 -1.48 -10.80 10.38
CA VAL A 106 -1.92 -10.37 11.72
C VAL A 106 -1.98 -8.84 11.84
N ILE A 107 -1.12 -8.11 11.11
CA ILE A 107 -1.08 -6.65 11.13
C ILE A 107 -2.37 -6.07 10.56
N ARG A 108 -2.85 -6.55 9.39
CA ARG A 108 -4.13 -6.07 8.83
C ARG A 108 -5.35 -6.47 9.66
N HIS A 109 -5.27 -7.53 10.46
CA HIS A 109 -6.38 -8.01 11.28
C HIS A 109 -6.46 -7.34 12.66
N LYS A 110 -5.32 -6.97 13.26
CA LYS A 110 -5.26 -6.41 14.63
C LYS A 110 -4.79 -4.96 14.68
N LEU A 111 -3.94 -4.53 13.75
CA LEU A 111 -3.26 -3.23 13.75
C LEU A 111 -3.59 -2.45 12.47
N LEU A 112 -4.88 -2.28 12.19
CA LEU A 112 -5.36 -1.72 10.93
C LEU A 112 -4.88 -0.26 10.69
N LEU A 113 -4.81 0.56 11.74
CA LEU A 113 -4.32 1.93 11.62
C LEU A 113 -2.84 1.96 11.21
N PHE A 114 -2.02 1.09 11.82
CA PHE A 114 -0.61 0.94 11.45
C PHE A 114 -0.48 0.49 9.99
N HIS A 115 -1.24 -0.53 9.56
CA HIS A 115 -1.26 -0.99 8.17
C HIS A 115 -1.53 0.16 7.20
N ARG A 116 -2.51 1.02 7.49
CA ARG A 116 -2.88 2.17 6.66
C ARG A 116 -1.78 3.22 6.60
N ILE A 117 -1.26 3.67 7.74
CA ILE A 117 -0.20 4.70 7.80
C ILE A 117 1.06 4.19 7.09
N ASN A 118 1.50 2.97 7.45
CA ASN A 118 2.63 2.32 6.82
C ASN A 118 2.41 2.18 5.29
N GLY A 119 1.19 1.86 4.86
CA GLY A 119 0.86 1.71 3.44
C GLY A 119 1.04 3.01 2.65
N TYR A 120 0.64 4.14 3.22
CA TYR A 120 0.85 5.46 2.59
C TYR A 120 2.34 5.85 2.53
N VAL A 121 3.09 5.62 3.61
CA VAL A 121 4.54 5.85 3.64
C VAL A 121 5.24 5.01 2.57
N VAL A 122 4.89 3.73 2.48
CA VAL A 122 5.42 2.80 1.49
C VAL A 122 5.12 3.26 0.06
N ILE A 123 3.91 3.73 -0.24
CA ILE A 123 3.55 4.22 -1.58
C ILE A 123 4.34 5.49 -1.92
N LEU A 124 4.43 6.44 -0.99
CA LEU A 124 5.19 7.68 -1.20
C LEU A 124 6.67 7.39 -1.45
N ALA A 125 7.29 6.57 -0.61
CA ALA A 125 8.68 6.14 -0.78
C ALA A 125 8.89 5.36 -2.08
N SER A 126 7.91 4.56 -2.52
CA SER A 126 7.96 3.87 -3.82
C SER A 126 8.06 4.87 -4.97
N PHE A 127 7.24 5.94 -4.98
CA PHE A 127 7.30 6.94 -6.05
C PHE A 127 8.59 7.75 -6.03
N ALA A 128 9.05 8.18 -4.83
CA ALA A 128 10.33 8.87 -4.68
C ALA A 128 11.48 8.00 -5.21
N GLY A 129 11.54 6.72 -4.79
CA GLY A 129 12.58 5.78 -5.22
C GLY A 129 12.59 5.54 -6.73
N MET A 130 11.43 5.48 -7.38
CA MET A 130 11.35 5.37 -8.84
C MET A 130 11.77 6.65 -9.56
N GLY A 131 11.54 7.83 -8.97
CA GLY A 131 12.14 9.07 -9.45
C GLY A 131 13.67 8.98 -9.47
N GLY A 132 14.27 8.41 -8.42
CA GLY A 132 15.70 8.12 -8.36
C GLY A 132 16.16 7.16 -9.46
N VAL A 133 15.43 6.05 -9.68
CA VAL A 133 15.71 5.10 -10.78
C VAL A 133 15.76 5.81 -12.13
N LEU A 134 14.76 6.64 -12.45
CA LEU A 134 14.70 7.32 -13.74
C LEU A 134 15.86 8.31 -13.96
N MET A 135 16.47 8.82 -12.89
CA MET A 135 17.65 9.70 -12.98
C MET A 135 18.95 8.94 -13.28
N ILE A 136 19.02 7.64 -12.96
CA ILE A 136 20.23 6.82 -13.09
C ILE A 136 20.14 5.69 -14.12
N ALA A 137 18.93 5.40 -14.63
CA ALA A 137 18.66 4.25 -15.50
C ALA A 137 19.52 4.27 -16.79
N GLU A 138 19.85 5.45 -17.31
CA GLU A 138 20.64 5.64 -18.53
C GLU A 138 22.06 5.05 -18.45
N HIS A 139 22.59 4.85 -17.23
CA HIS A 139 23.94 4.32 -17.00
C HIS A 139 23.97 3.04 -16.15
N SER A 140 22.82 2.64 -15.59
CA SER A 140 22.73 1.47 -14.72
C SER A 140 23.07 0.19 -15.49
N PHE A 141 23.93 -0.65 -14.93
CA PHE A 141 24.38 -1.93 -15.52
C PHE A 141 24.88 -1.77 -16.97
N GLY A 142 25.64 -0.71 -17.24
CA GLY A 142 26.19 -0.42 -18.56
C GLY A 142 25.40 0.52 -19.44
N GLY A 143 24.17 0.82 -19.06
CA GLY A 143 23.36 1.78 -19.82
C GLY A 143 22.94 1.31 -21.20
N SER A 144 23.02 0.00 -21.49
CA SER A 144 22.56 -0.54 -22.78
C SER A 144 21.08 -0.20 -22.99
N LEU A 145 20.68 0.11 -24.22
CA LEU A 145 19.29 0.43 -24.52
C LEU A 145 18.35 -0.72 -24.11
N SER A 146 18.79 -1.97 -24.26
CA SER A 146 18.04 -3.15 -23.82
C SER A 146 17.79 -3.14 -22.30
N MET A 147 18.81 -2.82 -21.50
CA MET A 147 18.68 -2.68 -20.05
C MET A 147 17.75 -1.52 -19.68
N GLN A 148 17.92 -0.36 -20.32
CA GLN A 148 17.07 0.81 -20.08
C GLN A 148 15.59 0.51 -20.35
N VAL A 149 15.28 -0.21 -21.44
CA VAL A 149 13.90 -0.62 -21.76
C VAL A 149 13.37 -1.60 -20.71
N ALA A 150 14.17 -2.58 -20.26
CA ALA A 150 13.74 -3.52 -19.22
C ALA A 150 13.45 -2.81 -17.89
N ILE A 151 14.32 -1.90 -17.45
CA ILE A 151 14.13 -1.09 -16.23
C ILE A 151 12.94 -0.14 -16.39
N GLY A 152 12.80 0.50 -17.55
CA GLY A 152 11.68 1.38 -17.87
C GLY A 152 10.34 0.65 -17.84
N LEU A 153 10.26 -0.53 -18.45
CA LEU A 153 9.08 -1.39 -18.42
C LEU A 153 8.73 -1.81 -16.98
N ALA A 154 9.71 -2.30 -16.21
CA ALA A 154 9.52 -2.66 -14.81
C ALA A 154 9.01 -1.46 -13.97
N THR A 155 9.55 -0.27 -14.21
CA THR A 155 9.15 0.98 -13.56
C THR A 155 7.72 1.36 -13.91
N ILE A 156 7.34 1.30 -15.20
CA ILE A 156 5.97 1.57 -15.66
C ILE A 156 4.98 0.60 -15.01
N ILE A 157 5.28 -0.69 -15.01
CA ILE A 157 4.44 -1.71 -14.37
C ILE A 157 4.31 -1.43 -12.88
N PHE A 158 5.41 -1.17 -12.18
CA PHE A 158 5.43 -0.93 -10.74
C PHE A 158 4.64 0.32 -10.34
N VAL A 159 4.95 1.46 -10.95
CA VAL A 159 4.28 2.76 -10.72
C VAL A 159 2.80 2.69 -11.12
N GLY A 160 2.49 2.06 -12.25
CA GLY A 160 1.12 1.83 -12.70
C GLY A 160 0.32 1.00 -11.70
N CYS A 161 0.86 -0.14 -11.26
CA CYS A 161 0.23 -0.98 -10.25
C CYS A 161 0.00 -0.23 -8.93
N LYS A 162 0.98 0.54 -8.45
CA LYS A 162 0.85 1.36 -7.23
C LYS A 162 -0.25 2.40 -7.36
N SER A 163 -0.32 3.07 -8.50
CA SER A 163 -1.31 4.12 -8.77
C SER A 163 -2.73 3.54 -8.82
N ILE A 164 -2.92 2.42 -9.51
CA ILE A 164 -4.21 1.72 -9.59
C ILE A 164 -4.61 1.16 -8.22
N ALA A 165 -3.66 0.60 -7.47
CA ALA A 165 -3.89 0.13 -6.10
C ALA A 165 -4.33 1.25 -5.16
N PHE A 166 -3.68 2.41 -5.24
CA PHE A 166 -4.00 3.60 -4.44
C PHE A 166 -5.40 4.12 -4.78
N TRP A 167 -5.71 4.23 -6.07
CA TRP A 167 -7.01 4.67 -6.51
C TRP A 167 -8.11 3.70 -6.03
N ASN A 168 -7.89 2.38 -6.08
CA ASN A 168 -8.89 1.40 -5.65
C ASN A 168 -9.15 1.43 -4.14
N ILE A 169 -8.11 1.61 -3.31
CA ILE A 169 -8.31 1.71 -1.86
C ILE A 169 -9.06 2.99 -1.48
N LYS A 170 -8.87 4.10 -2.20
CA LYS A 170 -9.67 5.32 -2.02
C LYS A 170 -11.13 5.12 -2.39
N ARG A 171 -11.44 4.18 -3.28
CA ARG A 171 -12.80 3.75 -3.65
C ARG A 171 -13.32 2.58 -2.82
N LEU A 172 -12.61 2.21 -1.74
CA LEU A 172 -12.93 1.06 -0.89
C LEU A 172 -13.09 -0.27 -1.68
N GLN A 173 -12.42 -0.41 -2.83
CA GLN A 173 -12.29 -1.68 -3.55
C GLN A 173 -11.04 -2.41 -3.08
N ILE A 174 -11.20 -3.15 -1.98
CA ILE A 174 -10.12 -3.79 -1.24
C ILE A 174 -9.53 -4.97 -2.03
N GLU A 175 -10.35 -5.72 -2.75
CA GLU A 175 -9.92 -6.84 -3.58
C GLU A 175 -9.00 -6.38 -4.73
N GLN A 176 -9.37 -5.29 -5.42
CA GLN A 176 -8.53 -4.71 -6.46
C GLN A 176 -7.28 -4.08 -5.86
N HIS A 177 -7.39 -3.34 -4.77
CA HIS A 177 -6.23 -2.81 -4.06
C HIS A 177 -5.22 -3.92 -3.74
N ARG A 178 -5.68 -5.04 -3.16
CA ARG A 178 -4.84 -6.20 -2.87
C ARG A 178 -4.18 -6.74 -4.14
N ALA A 179 -4.95 -6.95 -5.20
CA ALA A 179 -4.44 -7.54 -6.43
C ALA A 179 -3.33 -6.68 -7.06
N TRP A 180 -3.54 -5.37 -7.16
CA TRP A 180 -2.55 -4.44 -7.71
C TRP A 180 -1.33 -4.24 -6.80
N MET A 181 -1.48 -4.28 -5.47
CA MET A 181 -0.34 -4.25 -4.55
C MET A 181 0.53 -5.50 -4.65
N ILE A 182 -0.08 -6.68 -4.84
CA ILE A 182 0.66 -7.93 -5.05
C ILE A 182 1.46 -7.84 -6.35
N ARG A 183 0.82 -7.41 -7.46
CA ARG A 183 1.52 -7.22 -8.74
C ARG A 183 2.74 -6.32 -8.60
N ALA A 184 2.57 -5.16 -7.96
CA ALA A 184 3.67 -4.22 -7.74
C ALA A 184 4.83 -4.88 -6.97
N TRP A 185 4.56 -5.53 -5.84
CA TRP A 185 5.61 -6.07 -4.98
C TRP A 185 6.25 -7.36 -5.50
N VAL A 186 5.50 -8.17 -6.24
CA VAL A 186 6.09 -9.30 -6.97
C VAL A 186 7.01 -8.76 -8.06
N VAL A 187 6.56 -7.83 -8.90
CA VAL A 187 7.40 -7.22 -9.94
C VAL A 187 8.64 -6.57 -9.35
N ALA A 188 8.56 -5.89 -8.20
CA ALA A 188 9.73 -5.33 -7.52
C ALA A 188 10.80 -6.37 -7.16
N GLY A 189 10.41 -7.63 -6.93
CA GLY A 189 11.32 -8.75 -6.67
C GLY A 189 12.25 -9.09 -7.84
N PHE A 190 11.94 -8.62 -9.06
CA PHE A 190 12.74 -8.91 -10.26
C PHE A 190 14.21 -8.51 -10.12
N ILE A 191 14.52 -7.47 -9.33
CA ILE A 191 15.91 -7.00 -9.14
C ILE A 191 16.79 -8.06 -8.45
N ILE A 192 16.20 -8.87 -7.58
CA ILE A 192 16.90 -9.96 -6.89
C ILE A 192 17.16 -11.09 -7.88
N THR A 193 16.13 -11.50 -8.61
CA THR A 193 16.23 -12.57 -9.61
C THR A 193 17.13 -12.19 -10.78
N MET A 194 17.07 -10.95 -11.27
CA MET A 194 17.98 -10.42 -12.29
C MET A 194 19.43 -10.56 -11.82
N ARG A 195 19.75 -10.18 -10.57
CA ARG A 195 21.10 -10.29 -10.02
C ARG A 195 21.57 -11.74 -9.96
N LEU A 196 20.72 -12.66 -9.52
CA LEU A 196 21.06 -14.08 -9.46
C LEU A 196 21.31 -14.65 -10.86
N ILE A 197 20.39 -14.41 -11.80
CA ILE A 197 20.52 -14.90 -13.18
C ILE A 197 21.75 -14.27 -13.84
N GLY A 198 21.92 -12.95 -13.75
CA GLY A 198 23.02 -12.22 -14.39
C GLY A 198 24.40 -12.68 -13.92
N ILE A 199 24.60 -12.88 -12.62
CA ILE A 199 25.87 -13.38 -12.07
C ILE A 199 26.11 -14.84 -12.50
N ILE A 200 25.07 -15.68 -12.52
CA ILE A 200 25.21 -17.08 -12.96
C ILE A 200 25.55 -17.13 -14.46
N THR A 201 24.85 -16.33 -15.28
CA THR A 201 25.08 -16.25 -16.71
C THR A 201 26.50 -15.78 -17.02
N GLU A 202 26.98 -14.72 -16.35
CA GLU A 202 28.34 -14.22 -16.53
C GLU A 202 29.37 -15.31 -16.22
N LYS A 203 29.27 -15.97 -15.06
CA LYS A 203 30.20 -17.04 -14.68
C LYS A 203 30.21 -18.21 -15.64
N VAL A 204 29.03 -18.59 -16.15
CA VAL A 204 28.91 -19.66 -17.14
C VAL A 204 29.56 -19.24 -18.46
N LEU A 205 29.32 -18.02 -18.94
CA LEU A 205 29.91 -17.55 -20.19
C LEU A 205 31.42 -17.37 -20.10
N VAL A 206 31.95 -16.84 -18.99
CA VAL A 206 33.40 -16.79 -18.74
C VAL A 206 34.02 -18.19 -18.71
N ALA A 207 33.34 -19.18 -18.13
CA ALA A 207 33.83 -20.56 -18.09
C ALA A 207 33.80 -21.26 -19.46
N LEU A 208 32.85 -20.90 -20.32
CA LEU A 208 32.76 -21.43 -21.69
C LEU A 208 33.73 -20.74 -22.65
N GLY A 209 34.16 -19.51 -22.35
CA GLY A 209 35.06 -18.71 -23.18
C GLY A 209 34.57 -18.55 -24.64
N PRO A 210 33.29 -18.23 -24.90
CA PRO A 210 32.80 -18.12 -26.27
C PRO A 210 33.44 -16.92 -26.97
N GLU A 211 33.86 -17.11 -28.22
CA GLU A 211 34.34 -16.02 -29.06
C GLU A 211 33.17 -15.14 -29.55
N GLY A 212 33.45 -13.86 -29.83
CA GLY A 212 32.51 -12.97 -30.53
C GLY A 212 31.60 -12.12 -29.64
N TYR A 213 31.79 -12.11 -28.32
CA TYR A 213 31.02 -11.28 -27.40
C TYR A 213 31.78 -10.01 -27.03
N TYR A 214 31.52 -8.93 -27.78
CA TYR A 214 32.15 -7.64 -27.57
C TYR A 214 31.14 -6.58 -27.10
N GLU A 215 31.54 -5.72 -26.19
CA GLU A 215 30.79 -4.53 -25.79
C GLU A 215 31.60 -3.27 -26.15
N ALA A 216 30.95 -2.28 -26.76
CA ALA A 216 31.57 -0.99 -27.00
C ALA A 216 31.59 -0.16 -25.70
N ARG A 217 32.74 0.41 -25.35
CA ARG A 217 32.91 1.26 -24.16
C ARG A 217 33.74 2.49 -24.45
N SER A 218 33.45 3.58 -23.76
CA SER A 218 34.25 4.79 -23.84
C SER A 218 35.59 4.61 -23.11
N CYS A 219 36.65 5.19 -23.68
CA CYS A 219 37.98 5.18 -23.08
C CYS A 219 38.03 5.94 -21.74
N SER A 220 37.12 6.91 -21.53
CA SER A 220 36.98 7.62 -20.25
C SER A 220 36.53 6.71 -19.11
N ILE A 221 35.57 5.82 -19.35
CA ILE A 221 35.10 4.86 -18.34
C ILE A 221 36.15 3.78 -18.12
N ILE A 222 36.81 3.32 -19.18
CA ILE A 222 37.93 2.37 -19.05
C ILE A 222 39.04 2.99 -18.20
N GLY A 223 39.46 4.22 -18.50
CA GLY A 223 40.42 4.97 -17.68
C GLY A 223 40.01 5.05 -16.22
N PHE A 224 38.75 5.36 -15.94
CA PHE A 224 38.21 5.38 -14.57
C PHE A 224 38.29 4.00 -13.88
N MET A 225 37.92 2.91 -14.56
CA MET A 225 37.98 1.54 -14.01
C MET A 225 39.42 1.12 -13.67
N PHE A 226 40.40 1.59 -14.44
CA PHE A 226 41.83 1.36 -14.19
C PHE A 226 42.47 2.42 -13.28
N SER A 227 41.65 3.17 -12.51
CA SER A 227 42.12 4.20 -11.56
C SER A 227 43.04 5.26 -12.21
N GLY A 228 42.79 5.59 -13.48
CA GLY A 228 43.57 6.57 -14.24
C GLY A 228 44.93 6.09 -14.74
N ASN A 229 45.24 4.79 -14.67
CA ASN A 229 46.51 4.25 -15.16
C ASN A 229 46.55 4.21 -16.70
N GLN A 230 46.97 5.33 -17.31
CA GLN A 230 47.06 5.50 -18.76
C GLN A 230 47.89 4.41 -19.44
N THR A 231 49.11 4.15 -18.95
CA THR A 231 50.03 3.18 -19.57
C THR A 231 49.42 1.78 -19.60
N LEU A 232 48.72 1.38 -18.53
CA LEU A 232 48.01 0.12 -18.50
C LEU A 232 46.88 0.10 -19.52
N VAL A 233 46.03 1.13 -19.57
CA VAL A 233 44.91 1.21 -20.52
C VAL A 233 45.40 1.15 -21.96
N GLU A 234 46.41 1.93 -22.34
CA GLU A 234 46.97 1.94 -23.71
C GLU A 234 47.64 0.60 -24.08
N SER A 235 48.15 -0.15 -23.10
CA SER A 235 48.70 -1.49 -23.35
C SER A 235 47.63 -2.54 -23.66
N VAL A 236 46.39 -2.32 -23.21
CA VAL A 236 45.25 -3.23 -23.45
C VAL A 236 44.44 -2.77 -24.65
N HIS A 237 44.21 -1.46 -24.75
CA HIS A 237 43.35 -0.80 -25.70
C HIS A 237 44.12 0.34 -26.36
N LEU A 238 44.95 0.01 -27.36
CA LEU A 238 45.80 0.96 -28.08
C LEU A 238 45.02 2.15 -28.64
N ASP A 239 43.78 1.91 -29.06
CA ASP A 239 42.88 2.93 -29.58
C ASP A 239 42.52 4.03 -28.57
N CYS A 240 42.70 3.80 -27.27
CA CYS A 240 42.49 4.82 -26.23
C CYS A 240 43.59 5.89 -26.18
N VAL A 241 44.68 5.77 -26.95
CA VAL A 241 45.69 6.83 -27.10
C VAL A 241 45.05 8.13 -27.62
N ALA A 242 44.04 8.04 -28.50
CA ALA A 242 43.33 9.21 -29.03
C ALA A 242 42.57 9.98 -27.95
N PHE A 243 42.08 9.29 -26.91
CA PHE A 243 41.42 9.90 -25.76
C PHE A 243 42.42 10.67 -24.89
N TYR A 244 43.53 10.05 -24.50
CA TYR A 244 44.53 10.69 -23.64
C TYR A 244 45.31 11.81 -24.32
N SER A 245 45.55 11.70 -25.63
CA SER A 245 46.16 12.79 -26.42
C SER A 245 45.22 13.96 -26.68
N GLY A 246 43.93 13.83 -26.37
CA GLY A 246 42.89 14.84 -26.64
C GLY A 246 42.48 14.92 -28.12
N ALA A 247 42.95 14.01 -28.97
CA ALA A 247 42.57 13.95 -30.38
C ALA A 247 41.11 13.56 -30.59
N ASP A 248 40.58 12.67 -29.74
CA ASP A 248 39.18 12.24 -29.73
C ASP A 248 38.72 11.95 -28.29
N PRO A 249 38.16 12.95 -27.58
CA PRO A 249 37.68 12.79 -26.20
C PRO A 249 36.54 11.78 -26.04
N ASP A 250 35.80 11.50 -27.11
CA ASP A 250 34.65 10.59 -27.12
C ASP A 250 35.01 9.22 -27.72
N ARG A 251 36.31 8.87 -27.73
CA ARG A 251 36.78 7.61 -28.29
C ARG A 251 36.17 6.40 -27.57
N HIS A 252 35.67 5.46 -28.36
CA HIS A 252 35.17 4.17 -27.90
C HIS A 252 36.02 3.01 -28.44
N VAL A 253 36.08 1.93 -27.67
CA VAL A 253 36.78 0.68 -28.04
C VAL A 253 35.87 -0.53 -27.78
N LEU A 254 36.14 -1.63 -28.48
CA LEU A 254 35.46 -2.89 -28.28
C LEU A 254 36.20 -3.70 -27.20
N VAL A 255 35.48 -4.10 -26.16
CA VAL A 255 36.00 -4.92 -25.07
C VAL A 255 35.42 -6.33 -25.20
N ASP A 256 36.29 -7.33 -25.24
CA ASP A 256 35.88 -8.74 -25.16
C ASP A 256 35.34 -9.05 -23.76
N ALA A 257 34.06 -9.42 -23.69
CA ALA A 257 33.34 -9.60 -22.44
C ALA A 257 33.64 -10.95 -21.74
N PHE A 258 34.00 -12.00 -22.50
CA PHE A 258 34.09 -13.37 -21.96
C PHE A 258 35.36 -14.13 -22.36
N GLY A 259 36.19 -13.64 -23.27
CA GLY A 259 37.36 -14.34 -23.81
C GLY A 259 38.56 -14.51 -22.86
N SER A 260 38.39 -14.29 -21.56
CA SER A 260 39.50 -14.23 -20.59
C SER A 260 39.76 -15.51 -19.80
N ASN A 261 38.98 -16.58 -20.02
CA ASN A 261 39.07 -17.85 -19.30
C ASN A 261 39.24 -17.68 -17.77
N GLY A 262 38.55 -16.69 -17.18
CA GLY A 262 38.58 -16.42 -15.74
C GLY A 262 39.72 -15.52 -15.23
N SER A 263 40.58 -15.01 -16.12
CA SER A 263 41.66 -14.05 -15.80
C SER A 263 41.36 -12.61 -16.24
N GLY A 264 40.08 -12.32 -16.47
CA GLY A 264 39.63 -11.09 -17.10
C GLY A 264 40.03 -9.83 -16.36
N LYS A 265 40.44 -8.83 -17.14
CA LYS A 265 40.70 -7.48 -16.63
C LYS A 265 39.37 -6.82 -16.22
N VAL A 266 39.44 -5.76 -15.42
CA VAL A 266 38.25 -5.10 -14.82
C VAL A 266 37.22 -4.65 -15.86
N ASP A 267 37.66 -4.19 -17.02
CA ASP A 267 36.83 -3.80 -18.16
C ASP A 267 36.12 -4.98 -18.83
N GLN A 268 36.76 -6.15 -18.89
CA GLN A 268 36.16 -7.38 -19.40
C GLN A 268 35.10 -7.91 -18.44
N VAL A 269 35.41 -7.92 -17.13
CA VAL A 269 34.44 -8.28 -16.07
C VAL A 269 33.24 -7.35 -16.10
N ALA A 270 33.46 -6.04 -16.22
CA ALA A 270 32.39 -5.07 -16.37
C ALA A 270 31.51 -5.39 -17.58
N SER A 271 32.13 -5.72 -18.72
CA SER A 271 31.43 -6.00 -19.96
C SER A 271 30.62 -7.30 -19.92
N GLY A 272 31.19 -8.35 -19.34
CA GLY A 272 30.50 -9.61 -19.11
C GLY A 272 29.29 -9.44 -18.20
N LEU A 273 29.43 -8.65 -17.13
CA LEU A 273 28.31 -8.33 -16.24
C LEU A 273 27.23 -7.53 -16.96
N ASN A 274 27.57 -6.47 -17.68
CA ASN A 274 26.57 -5.64 -18.39
C ASN A 274 25.71 -6.46 -19.37
N LEU A 275 26.35 -7.27 -20.23
CA LEU A 275 25.65 -8.11 -21.18
C LEU A 275 24.74 -9.13 -20.47
N SER A 276 25.28 -9.79 -19.44
CA SER A 276 24.56 -10.82 -18.69
C SER A 276 23.37 -10.24 -17.91
N PHE A 277 23.56 -9.10 -17.27
CA PHE A 277 22.50 -8.39 -16.53
C PHE A 277 21.42 -7.88 -17.47
N SER A 278 21.78 -7.34 -18.64
CA SER A 278 20.81 -6.88 -19.64
C SER A 278 19.88 -8.01 -20.10
N ALA A 279 20.40 -9.21 -20.34
CA ALA A 279 19.58 -10.38 -20.69
C ALA A 279 18.76 -10.88 -19.49
N ALA A 280 19.39 -10.97 -18.32
CA ALA A 280 18.75 -11.40 -17.08
C ALA A 280 17.57 -10.50 -16.68
N ALA A 281 17.64 -9.20 -16.98
CA ALA A 281 16.60 -8.23 -16.68
C ALA A 281 15.26 -8.60 -17.34
N TRP A 282 15.29 -8.89 -18.64
CA TRP A 282 14.11 -9.29 -19.40
C TRP A 282 13.48 -10.57 -18.88
N LEU A 283 14.32 -11.59 -18.66
CA LEU A 283 13.86 -12.87 -18.12
C LEU A 283 13.25 -12.70 -16.72
N ALA A 284 13.89 -11.91 -15.86
CA ALA A 284 13.39 -11.65 -14.52
C ALA A 284 12.05 -10.90 -14.53
N VAL A 285 11.89 -9.87 -15.38
CA VAL A 285 10.60 -9.15 -15.52
C VAL A 285 9.51 -10.12 -15.96
N ALA A 286 9.76 -10.93 -17.00
CA ALA A 286 8.78 -11.89 -17.50
C ALA A 286 8.36 -12.91 -16.43
N ILE A 287 9.33 -13.49 -15.69
CA ILE A 287 9.06 -14.42 -14.58
C ILE A 287 8.14 -13.77 -13.53
N HIS A 288 8.40 -12.52 -13.15
CA HIS A 288 7.64 -11.88 -12.07
C HIS A 288 6.24 -11.43 -12.50
N VAL A 289 6.08 -10.97 -13.74
CA VAL A 289 4.75 -10.68 -14.31
C VAL A 289 3.91 -11.95 -14.34
N PHE A 290 4.46 -13.05 -14.86
CA PHE A 290 3.77 -14.33 -14.89
C PHE A 290 3.45 -14.85 -13.48
N ALA A 291 4.42 -14.80 -12.56
CA ALA A 291 4.24 -15.26 -11.19
C ALA A 291 3.16 -14.45 -10.43
N ALA A 292 3.06 -13.14 -10.67
CA ALA A 292 2.04 -12.30 -10.06
C ALA A 292 0.63 -12.73 -10.50
N GLU A 293 0.41 -12.95 -11.79
CA GLU A 293 -0.88 -13.40 -12.31
C GLU A 293 -1.19 -14.82 -11.82
N LEU A 294 -0.23 -15.75 -11.92
CA LEU A 294 -0.40 -17.11 -11.43
C LEU A 294 -0.83 -17.12 -9.95
N TYR A 295 -0.18 -16.32 -9.11
CA TYR A 295 -0.53 -16.21 -7.70
C TYR A 295 -1.97 -15.71 -7.50
N LEU A 296 -2.39 -14.70 -8.26
CA LEU A 296 -3.74 -14.14 -8.16
C LEU A 296 -4.81 -15.12 -8.65
N HIS A 297 -4.55 -15.83 -9.75
CA HIS A 297 -5.42 -16.91 -10.24
C HIS A 297 -5.58 -18.04 -9.23
N LEU A 298 -4.48 -18.48 -8.59
CA LEU A 298 -4.50 -19.52 -7.55
C LEU A 298 -5.11 -19.05 -6.21
N THR A 299 -5.36 -17.75 -6.04
CA THR A 299 -5.94 -17.17 -4.81
C THR A 299 -7.29 -16.48 -5.03
N SER A 300 -8.02 -16.88 -6.07
CA SER A 300 -9.34 -16.33 -6.45
C SER A 300 -10.38 -16.30 -5.32
N ALA A 301 -10.39 -17.31 -4.43
CA ALA A 301 -11.31 -17.36 -3.29
C ALA A 301 -11.13 -16.18 -2.33
N GLU A 302 -9.90 -15.68 -2.16
CA GLU A 302 -9.63 -14.51 -1.33
C GLU A 302 -10.11 -13.22 -2.01
N ALA A 303 -10.01 -13.14 -3.34
CA ALA A 303 -10.56 -12.02 -4.10
C ALA A 303 -12.09 -11.96 -3.98
N ALA A 304 -12.78 -13.11 -4.12
CA ALA A 304 -14.23 -13.20 -3.94
C ALA A 304 -14.64 -12.79 -2.51
N ARG A 305 -13.96 -13.31 -1.48
CA ARG A 305 -14.21 -12.92 -0.09
C ARG A 305 -14.05 -11.42 0.13
N LEU A 306 -12.98 -10.83 -0.39
CA LEU A 306 -12.72 -9.40 -0.25
C LEU A 306 -13.70 -8.54 -1.05
N ARG A 307 -14.24 -9.05 -2.17
CA ARG A 307 -15.29 -8.37 -2.94
C ARG A 307 -16.55 -8.13 -2.11
N HIS A 308 -16.97 -9.11 -1.30
CA HIS A 308 -18.06 -8.92 -0.34
C HIS A 308 -17.74 -7.85 0.70
N VAL A 309 -16.51 -7.83 1.22
CA VAL A 309 -16.07 -6.79 2.18
C VAL A 309 -16.09 -5.42 1.51
N SER A 310 -15.61 -5.30 0.28
CA SER A 310 -15.64 -4.04 -0.49
C SER A 310 -17.07 -3.55 -0.69
N TYR A 311 -17.99 -4.43 -1.08
CA TYR A 311 -19.41 -4.11 -1.20
C TYR A 311 -19.97 -3.53 0.10
N GLN A 312 -19.77 -4.23 1.23
CA GLN A 312 -20.23 -3.79 2.54
C GLN A 312 -19.65 -2.41 2.90
N ARG A 313 -18.34 -2.22 2.76
CA ARG A 313 -17.67 -0.95 3.09
C ARG A 313 -18.12 0.22 2.22
N GLN A 314 -18.38 -0.04 0.95
CA GLN A 314 -18.88 0.98 0.02
C GLN A 314 -20.32 1.37 0.35
N LEU A 315 -21.14 0.40 0.77
CA LEU A 315 -22.50 0.64 1.21
C LEU A 315 -22.53 1.43 2.53
N GLU A 316 -21.69 1.06 3.50
CA GLU A 316 -21.49 1.81 4.76
C GLU A 316 -21.09 3.27 4.51
N ALA A 317 -20.29 3.51 3.46
CA ALA A 317 -19.82 4.82 3.04
C ALA A 317 -20.80 5.59 2.12
N GLY A 318 -21.96 5.03 1.79
CA GLY A 318 -22.97 5.68 0.94
C GLY A 318 -22.54 5.84 -0.53
N MET A 319 -21.66 4.97 -1.05
CA MET A 319 -21.21 5.07 -2.43
C MET A 319 -22.32 4.69 -3.42
N ARG A 320 -22.42 5.41 -4.54
CA ARG A 320 -23.45 5.21 -5.58
C ARG A 320 -23.43 3.85 -6.28
N ARG A 321 -22.34 3.09 -6.24
CA ARG A 321 -22.21 1.78 -6.90
C ARG A 321 -21.45 0.80 -6.00
N PRO A 322 -22.04 0.34 -4.88
CA PRO A 322 -21.39 -0.61 -3.98
C PRO A 322 -21.00 -1.89 -4.73
N GLY A 323 -19.84 -2.44 -4.41
CA GLY A 323 -19.24 -3.55 -5.14
C GLY A 323 -18.56 -3.13 -6.44
N ASN A 324 -18.92 -2.01 -7.07
CA ASN A 324 -18.39 -1.59 -8.38
C ASN A 324 -17.79 -0.18 -8.38
N ALA A 325 -17.50 0.39 -7.20
CA ALA A 325 -17.02 1.77 -7.07
C ALA A 325 -15.60 2.01 -7.61
N GLY A 326 -14.77 0.99 -7.78
CA GLY A 326 -13.38 1.10 -8.23
C GLY A 326 -13.18 0.58 -9.66
N LEU A 327 -11.96 0.15 -10.02
CA LEU A 327 -11.50 0.00 -11.39
C LEU A 327 -11.65 -1.48 -11.67
N THR A 328 -12.83 -1.79 -12.15
CA THR A 328 -13.35 -3.14 -12.29
C THR A 328 -14.08 -3.20 -13.63
N ALA A 329 -14.13 -4.38 -14.26
CA ALA A 329 -14.79 -4.56 -15.55
C ALA A 329 -16.28 -4.14 -15.49
N GLU A 330 -16.93 -4.40 -14.37
CA GLU A 330 -18.33 -4.03 -14.12
C GLU A 330 -18.54 -2.51 -14.12
N ARG A 331 -17.55 -1.74 -13.65
CA ARG A 331 -17.63 -0.27 -13.70
C ARG A 331 -17.52 0.26 -15.13
N LEU A 332 -16.72 -0.42 -15.95
CA LEU A 332 -16.52 -0.07 -17.36
C LEU A 332 -17.68 -0.56 -18.26
N GLY A 333 -18.56 -1.43 -17.75
CA GLY A 333 -19.68 -1.99 -18.49
C GLY A 333 -19.35 -3.26 -19.28
N ASP A 334 -18.18 -3.85 -19.04
CA ASP A 334 -17.68 -5.04 -19.72
C ASP A 334 -18.00 -6.35 -18.97
N ALA A 335 -18.60 -6.25 -17.78
CA ALA A 335 -19.05 -7.39 -17.00
C ALA A 335 -20.37 -7.07 -16.28
N GLU A 336 -21.14 -8.11 -15.97
CA GLU A 336 -22.36 -7.95 -15.18
C GLU A 336 -22.05 -7.34 -13.81
N PRO A 337 -22.85 -6.38 -13.32
CA PRO A 337 -22.63 -5.76 -12.02
C PRO A 337 -22.50 -6.80 -10.92
N PHE A 338 -21.56 -6.61 -10.00
CA PHE A 338 -21.49 -7.45 -8.81
C PHE A 338 -22.78 -7.30 -7.98
N LEU A 339 -23.58 -8.36 -7.94
CA LEU A 339 -24.79 -8.47 -7.14
C LEU A 339 -24.55 -9.40 -5.96
N VAL A 340 -24.97 -8.97 -4.78
CA VAL A 340 -25.03 -9.83 -3.59
C VAL A 340 -26.45 -10.39 -3.52
N PRO A 341 -26.66 -11.71 -3.30
CA PRO A 341 -28.01 -12.29 -3.20
C PRO A 341 -28.88 -11.55 -2.18
N GLU A 342 -30.17 -11.37 -2.46
CA GLU A 342 -31.09 -10.59 -1.60
C GLU A 342 -31.07 -11.03 -0.13
N SER A 343 -31.07 -12.34 0.13
CA SER A 343 -30.98 -12.90 1.49
C SER A 343 -29.70 -12.50 2.24
N SER A 344 -28.61 -12.29 1.50
CA SER A 344 -27.34 -11.80 2.05
C SER A 344 -27.33 -10.28 2.17
N GLN A 345 -28.00 -9.56 1.28
CA GLN A 345 -28.19 -8.11 1.40
C GLN A 345 -29.01 -7.75 2.64
N GLU A 346 -30.14 -8.42 2.87
CA GLU A 346 -30.97 -8.20 4.06
C GLU A 346 -30.18 -8.38 5.35
N LYS A 347 -29.35 -9.42 5.42
CA LYS A 347 -28.47 -9.67 6.57
C LYS A 347 -27.43 -8.57 6.75
N ILE A 348 -26.77 -8.14 5.69
CA ILE A 348 -25.77 -7.06 5.73
C ILE A 348 -26.42 -5.73 6.13
N ILE A 349 -27.58 -5.42 5.55
CA ILE A 349 -28.33 -4.21 5.85
C ILE A 349 -28.79 -4.23 7.31
N SER A 350 -29.35 -5.34 7.79
CA SER A 350 -29.74 -5.52 9.19
C SER A 350 -28.55 -5.34 10.13
N GLU A 351 -27.38 -5.93 9.83
CA GLU A 351 -26.16 -5.72 10.62
C GLU A 351 -25.71 -4.26 10.64
N ILE A 352 -25.72 -3.56 9.51
CA ILE A 352 -25.34 -2.15 9.40
C ILE A 352 -26.31 -1.26 10.19
N VAL A 353 -27.61 -1.51 10.06
CA VAL A 353 -28.67 -0.79 10.78
C VAL A 353 -28.51 -1.02 12.28
N THR A 354 -28.36 -2.27 12.70
CA THR A 354 -28.09 -2.68 14.09
C THR A 354 -26.86 -1.97 14.66
N GLN A 355 -25.78 -1.88 13.88
CA GLN A 355 -24.53 -1.24 14.30
C GLN A 355 -24.68 0.29 14.38
N ARG A 356 -25.42 0.91 13.45
CA ARG A 356 -25.73 2.35 13.48
C ARG A 356 -26.69 2.71 14.59
N ILE A 357 -27.73 1.91 14.85
CA ILE A 357 -28.67 2.08 15.96
C ILE A 357 -27.92 1.98 17.29
N ARG A 358 -27.03 0.98 17.45
CA ARG A 358 -26.17 0.87 18.63
C ARG A 358 -25.32 2.12 18.85
N HIS A 359 -24.75 2.68 17.77
CA HIS A 359 -23.96 3.90 17.84
C HIS A 359 -24.80 5.17 18.10
N LEU A 360 -26.02 5.25 17.56
CA LEU A 360 -26.90 6.41 17.69
C LEU A 360 -27.61 6.47 19.05
N ILE A 361 -28.03 5.32 19.58
CA ILE A 361 -28.89 5.23 20.77
C ILE A 361 -28.11 4.76 22.00
N GLY A 362 -26.89 4.23 21.84
CA GLY A 362 -26.07 3.75 22.95
C GLY A 362 -26.62 2.49 23.64
N ILE A 363 -27.60 1.81 23.04
CA ILE A 363 -28.21 0.59 23.59
C ILE A 363 -27.30 -0.61 23.31
N GLU A 364 -26.69 -1.16 24.35
CA GLU A 364 -25.85 -2.37 24.26
C GLU A 364 -26.66 -3.68 24.38
N ASP A 365 -27.90 -3.62 24.85
CA ASP A 365 -28.74 -4.81 25.09
C ASP A 365 -29.24 -5.43 23.78
N LYS A 366 -28.81 -6.67 23.52
CA LYS A 366 -29.18 -7.44 22.31
C LYS A 366 -30.67 -7.78 22.24
N LYS A 367 -31.39 -7.92 23.36
CA LYS A 367 -32.83 -8.24 23.34
C LYS A 367 -33.64 -7.04 22.86
N ILE A 368 -33.33 -5.84 23.36
CA ILE A 368 -34.00 -4.60 22.96
C ILE A 368 -33.67 -4.28 21.50
N LEU A 369 -32.42 -4.51 21.09
CA LEU A 369 -31.97 -4.30 19.72
C LEU A 369 -32.66 -5.26 18.74
N ASN A 370 -32.84 -6.53 19.13
CA ASN A 370 -33.58 -7.49 18.31
C ASN A 370 -35.08 -7.19 18.27
N ALA A 371 -35.68 -6.73 19.37
CA ALA A 371 -37.09 -6.30 19.37
C ALA A 371 -37.35 -5.07 18.47
N LEU A 372 -36.45 -4.09 18.49
CA LEU A 372 -36.47 -2.93 17.58
C LEU A 372 -36.30 -3.34 16.11
N VAL A 373 -35.48 -4.36 15.85
CA VAL A 373 -35.33 -4.94 14.51
C VAL A 373 -36.59 -5.73 14.16
N ASP A 374 -37.17 -6.56 15.01
CA ASP A 374 -38.31 -7.40 14.65
C ASP A 374 -39.64 -6.62 14.49
N GLU A 375 -39.93 -5.63 15.34
CA GLU A 375 -41.15 -4.80 15.21
C GLU A 375 -40.99 -3.65 14.20
N GLY A 376 -39.76 -3.19 13.98
CA GLY A 376 -39.43 -2.09 13.07
C GLY A 376 -38.98 -2.52 11.67
N ALA A 377 -38.44 -3.73 11.49
CA ALA A 377 -37.73 -4.12 10.27
C ALA A 377 -38.57 -4.06 9.02
N GLU A 378 -39.84 -4.45 9.00
CA GLU A 378 -40.62 -4.40 7.75
C GLU A 378 -40.87 -2.97 7.28
N LYS A 379 -41.24 -2.06 8.19
CA LYS A 379 -41.41 -0.62 7.88
C LYS A 379 -40.07 0.04 7.56
N PHE A 380 -38.99 -0.37 8.24
CA PHE A 380 -37.64 0.13 8.06
C PHE A 380 -37.02 -0.35 6.73
N LEU A 381 -37.14 -1.64 6.42
CA LEU A 381 -36.75 -2.27 5.14
C LEU A 381 -37.57 -1.70 3.99
N HIS A 382 -38.88 -1.49 4.16
CA HIS A 382 -39.74 -0.86 3.15
C HIS A 382 -39.37 0.62 2.91
N ALA A 383 -39.05 1.38 3.96
CA ALA A 383 -38.56 2.75 3.84
C ALA A 383 -37.15 2.85 3.22
N MET A 384 -36.32 1.80 3.38
CA MET A 384 -35.00 1.69 2.74
C MET A 384 -35.04 1.06 1.34
N LYS A 385 -36.17 0.46 0.93
CA LYS A 385 -36.40 -0.15 -0.40
C LYS A 385 -36.50 0.91 -1.51
N ASN A 386 -36.83 2.15 -1.15
CA ASN A 386 -36.73 3.33 -2.03
C ASN A 386 -35.40 4.07 -1.77
N PRO A 387 -34.74 4.61 -2.81
CA PRO A 387 -33.29 4.68 -2.83
C PRO A 387 -32.73 5.67 -1.80
N LEU A 388 -32.06 5.12 -0.79
CA LEU A 388 -30.98 5.78 -0.04
C LEU A 388 -29.72 6.00 -0.91
N MET A 389 -29.83 5.76 -2.21
CA MET A 389 -28.79 6.00 -3.21
C MET A 389 -28.86 7.46 -3.67
N GLY A 390 -28.00 8.30 -3.11
CA GLY A 390 -27.76 9.67 -3.59
C GLY A 390 -28.32 10.80 -2.74
N GLU A 391 -28.95 10.54 -1.59
CA GLU A 391 -29.39 11.59 -0.66
C GLU A 391 -28.29 11.99 0.35
N PRO A 392 -28.19 13.28 0.74
CA PRO A 392 -27.26 13.74 1.77
C PRO A 392 -27.47 13.00 3.11
N LEU A 393 -26.37 12.65 3.80
CA LEU A 393 -26.35 11.88 5.04
C LEU A 393 -27.30 12.44 6.14
N GLU A 394 -27.49 13.76 6.15
CA GLU A 394 -28.38 14.45 7.07
C GLU A 394 -29.87 14.14 6.83
N LYS A 395 -30.27 13.95 5.58
CA LYS A 395 -31.65 13.60 5.18
C LYS A 395 -31.96 12.14 5.52
N VAL A 396 -30.95 11.27 5.37
CA VAL A 396 -31.00 9.86 5.81
C VAL A 396 -31.13 9.78 7.33
N ASN A 397 -30.31 10.53 8.07
CA ASN A 397 -30.34 10.55 9.53
C ASN A 397 -31.67 11.11 10.08
N ARG A 398 -32.25 12.15 9.45
CA ARG A 398 -33.59 12.67 9.82
C ARG A 398 -34.70 11.65 9.56
N ARG A 399 -34.68 10.96 8.42
CA ARG A 399 -35.64 9.88 8.13
C ARG A 399 -35.47 8.71 9.09
N MET A 400 -34.25 8.32 9.42
CA MET A 400 -33.98 7.30 10.44
C MET A 400 -34.54 7.72 11.81
N ALA A 401 -34.32 8.96 12.24
CA ALA A 401 -34.90 9.46 13.48
C ALA A 401 -36.43 9.42 13.47
N GLN A 402 -37.07 9.88 12.39
CA GLN A 402 -38.53 9.86 12.23
C GLN A 402 -39.14 8.45 12.25
N LEU A 403 -38.40 7.44 11.80
CA LEU A 403 -38.85 6.04 11.78
C LEU A 403 -38.60 5.31 13.10
N VAL A 404 -37.52 5.66 13.81
CA VAL A 404 -37.13 5.01 15.07
C VAL A 404 -37.86 5.60 16.27
N LEU A 405 -38.17 6.91 16.28
CA LEU A 405 -38.88 7.57 17.38
C LEU A 405 -40.21 6.89 17.74
N PRO A 406 -41.13 6.60 16.79
CA PRO A 406 -42.40 5.95 17.12
C PRO A 406 -42.26 4.51 17.63
N CYS A 407 -41.19 3.81 17.23
CA CYS A 407 -40.90 2.46 17.69
C CYS A 407 -40.33 2.46 19.13
N LEU A 408 -39.55 3.49 19.47
CA LEU A 408 -39.14 3.76 20.85
C LEU A 408 -40.33 4.12 21.75
N ASP A 409 -41.33 4.82 21.21
CA ASP A 409 -42.60 5.13 21.93
C ASP A 409 -43.40 3.86 22.22
N GLN A 410 -43.54 2.97 21.24
CA GLN A 410 -44.26 1.68 21.41
C GLN A 410 -43.61 0.75 22.43
N LEU A 411 -42.27 0.79 22.52
CA LEU A 411 -41.50 0.01 23.50
C LEU A 411 -41.42 0.67 24.89
N GLY A 412 -42.07 1.82 25.10
CA GLY A 412 -42.06 2.55 26.38
C GLY A 412 -40.71 3.14 26.76
N LEU A 413 -39.83 3.37 25.77
CA LEU A 413 -38.45 3.81 25.95
C LEU A 413 -38.22 5.32 25.71
N GLN A 414 -39.27 6.11 25.45
CA GLN A 414 -39.19 7.58 25.48
C GLN A 414 -39.84 8.18 26.73
N ARG A 415 -39.13 9.12 27.35
CA ARG A 415 -39.65 10.12 28.30
C ARG A 415 -40.25 11.29 27.51
N GLU A 416 -41.35 11.84 28.01
CA GLU A 416 -42.23 12.80 27.31
C GLU A 416 -41.52 13.92 26.51
N PRO A 417 -42.00 14.24 25.29
CA PRO A 417 -41.54 15.41 24.55
C PRO A 417 -42.25 16.69 25.03
N GLY A 418 -41.46 17.70 25.42
CA GLY A 418 -41.95 19.08 25.58
C GLY A 418 -42.37 19.71 24.25
N PRO A 419 -43.19 20.78 24.27
CA PRO A 419 -43.95 21.25 23.12
C PRO A 419 -43.08 21.95 22.04
N PRO A 420 -43.56 22.04 20.78
CA PRO A 420 -42.75 22.46 19.66
C PRO A 420 -42.69 23.99 19.53
N THR A 421 -41.49 24.55 19.50
CA THR A 421 -41.27 25.95 19.12
C THR A 421 -40.69 26.04 17.71
N SER A 422 -41.46 26.70 16.85
CA SER A 422 -41.04 27.18 15.52
C SER A 422 -40.03 28.32 15.66
N GLN A 423 -38.91 28.28 14.93
CA GLN A 423 -38.35 29.44 14.26
C GLN A 423 -37.15 29.09 13.38
N HIS A 424 -37.13 29.66 12.18
CA HIS A 424 -36.06 29.60 11.19
C HIS A 424 -34.88 30.54 11.52
N THR A 425 -33.73 30.24 10.89
CA THR A 425 -32.50 31.06 10.62
C THR A 425 -31.27 30.86 11.53
N PRO A 426 -30.04 31.18 11.06
CA PRO A 426 -29.39 30.92 9.75
C PRO A 426 -28.04 30.14 9.91
N MET A 427 -27.43 29.72 8.80
CA MET A 427 -26.17 28.97 8.73
C MET A 427 -24.93 29.78 9.16
N VAL A 428 -24.13 29.27 10.12
CA VAL A 428 -22.71 29.63 10.32
C VAL A 428 -21.87 28.43 10.80
N ASP A 429 -20.74 28.27 10.12
CA ASP A 429 -19.47 27.50 10.29
C ASP A 429 -19.40 26.16 11.08
N ASP A 430 -18.99 25.12 10.35
CA ASP A 430 -19.03 23.69 10.70
C ASP A 430 -18.03 23.24 11.78
N ARG A 431 -16.99 24.03 12.08
CA ARG A 431 -15.90 23.58 12.98
C ARG A 431 -16.17 23.78 14.48
N GLN A 432 -16.95 24.79 14.86
CA GLN A 432 -17.31 25.01 16.27
C GLN A 432 -18.50 24.14 16.73
N SER A 433 -19.43 23.81 15.82
CA SER A 433 -20.59 22.96 16.14
C SER A 433 -20.21 21.50 16.44
N LEU A 434 -19.13 20.99 15.83
CA LEU A 434 -18.62 19.63 16.03
C LEU A 434 -18.04 19.39 17.44
N ARG A 435 -17.32 20.37 18.02
CA ARG A 435 -16.79 20.26 19.39
C ARG A 435 -17.88 20.36 20.46
N GLY A 436 -18.93 21.15 20.22
CA GLY A 436 -20.12 21.21 21.08
C GLY A 436 -20.94 19.93 21.05
N ARG A 437 -21.11 19.34 19.85
CA ARG A 437 -21.84 18.07 19.61
C ARG A 437 -21.15 16.83 20.20
N GLU A 438 -19.84 16.86 20.46
CA GLU A 438 -19.14 15.76 21.15
C GLU A 438 -19.17 15.87 22.68
N LYS A 439 -19.23 17.09 23.23
CA LYS A 439 -19.17 17.33 24.68
C LYS A 439 -20.53 17.19 25.36
N ALA A 440 -21.61 17.61 24.71
CA ALA A 440 -22.96 17.53 25.26
C ALA A 440 -23.43 16.08 25.50
N PRO A 441 -23.21 15.10 24.60
CA PRO A 441 -23.58 13.70 24.85
C PRO A 441 -22.74 13.05 25.95
N LYS A 442 -21.46 13.42 26.07
CA LYS A 442 -20.59 12.93 27.16
C LYS A 442 -21.00 13.48 28.52
N ALA A 443 -21.44 14.74 28.59
CA ALA A 443 -21.98 15.34 29.81
C ALA A 443 -23.33 14.72 30.18
N PHE A 444 -24.19 14.47 29.19
CA PHE A 444 -25.48 13.79 29.35
C PHE A 444 -25.30 12.35 29.88
N LEU A 445 -24.39 11.58 29.28
CA LEU A 445 -24.05 10.22 29.74
C LEU A 445 -23.45 10.22 31.15
N LYS A 446 -22.61 11.20 31.49
CA LYS A 446 -22.04 11.33 32.84
C LYS A 446 -23.09 11.70 33.89
N TYR A 447 -24.09 12.50 33.53
CA TYR A 447 -25.22 12.83 34.40
C TYR A 447 -26.17 11.64 34.62
N CYS A 448 -26.48 10.90 33.55
CA CYS A 448 -27.29 9.68 33.62
C CYS A 448 -26.60 8.54 34.39
N HIS A 449 -25.26 8.49 34.40
CA HIS A 449 -24.52 7.45 35.12
C HIS A 449 -24.53 7.61 36.64
N ILE A 450 -24.74 8.84 37.17
CA ILE A 450 -24.57 9.14 38.60
C ILE A 450 -25.94 9.34 39.32
N ASN A 451 -27.05 8.91 38.70
CA ASN A 451 -28.39 8.94 39.31
C ASN A 451 -28.82 10.28 39.96
N GLY A 452 -28.26 11.39 39.49
CA GLY A 452 -28.77 12.74 39.72
C GLY A 452 -29.03 13.15 41.18
N ILE A 453 -28.00 13.12 42.05
CA ILE A 453 -27.73 13.96 43.25
C ILE A 453 -26.56 13.21 43.98
N GLU A 454 -25.37 13.74 44.25
CA GLU A 454 -24.93 14.97 44.91
C GLU A 454 -23.43 15.17 44.55
N GLY A 455 -22.98 16.37 44.18
CA GLY A 455 -21.54 16.64 43.99
C GLY A 455 -21.09 17.42 42.74
N THR A 456 -22.00 18.03 41.98
CA THR A 456 -21.62 18.97 40.90
C THR A 456 -21.68 20.42 41.37
N PRO A 457 -20.69 21.28 41.06
CA PRO A 457 -20.65 22.67 41.52
C PRO A 457 -21.91 23.46 41.11
N ASP A 458 -22.45 24.22 42.07
CA ASP A 458 -23.76 24.90 42.05
C ASP A 458 -24.06 25.70 40.77
N ILE A 459 -23.05 26.20 40.09
CA ILE A 459 -23.24 27.05 38.93
C ILE A 459 -23.82 26.29 37.72
N ILE A 460 -23.55 24.98 37.59
CA ILE A 460 -24.04 24.18 36.45
C ILE A 460 -25.49 23.75 36.67
N ALA A 461 -25.87 23.45 37.92
CA ALA A 461 -27.23 23.08 38.29
C ALA A 461 -28.20 24.28 38.20
N VAL A 462 -27.77 25.46 38.64
CA VAL A 462 -28.55 26.71 38.51
C VAL A 462 -28.71 27.10 37.03
N ARG A 463 -27.66 26.96 36.22
CA ARG A 463 -27.70 27.23 34.76
C ARG A 463 -28.65 26.30 34.01
N TYR A 464 -28.72 25.03 34.41
CA TYR A 464 -29.64 24.06 33.84
C TYR A 464 -31.10 24.33 34.23
N ARG A 465 -31.35 24.72 35.49
CA ARG A 465 -32.69 25.13 35.95
C ARG A 465 -33.22 26.34 35.15
N MET A 466 -32.36 27.34 34.88
CA MET A 466 -32.73 28.50 34.07
C MET A 466 -33.04 28.15 32.61
N SER A 467 -32.38 27.15 32.03
CA SER A 467 -32.66 26.67 30.66
C SER A 467 -34.02 25.97 30.57
N MET A 468 -34.38 25.19 31.59
CA MET A 468 -35.63 24.43 31.66
C MET A 468 -36.83 25.33 31.97
N GLU A 469 -36.68 26.34 32.84
CA GLU A 469 -37.77 27.24 33.24
C GLU A 469 -38.10 28.32 32.20
N ARG A 470 -37.16 28.67 31.30
CA ARG A 470 -37.34 29.74 30.30
C ARG A 470 -37.50 29.24 28.86
N GLY A 471 -37.51 27.92 28.63
CA GLY A 471 -37.82 27.33 27.33
C GLY A 471 -36.77 27.56 26.22
N PHE A 472 -35.49 27.72 26.58
CA PHE A 472 -34.43 27.88 25.59
C PHE A 472 -34.04 26.54 24.95
N SER A 473 -33.88 26.51 23.63
CA SER A 473 -33.31 25.38 22.91
C SER A 473 -31.79 25.30 23.11
N LEU A 474 -31.22 24.09 23.01
CA LEU A 474 -29.77 23.86 23.12
C LEU A 474 -28.95 24.73 22.13
N GLY A 475 -29.53 25.07 20.98
CA GLY A 475 -28.91 25.94 19.97
C GLY A 475 -29.03 27.44 20.25
N GLU A 476 -29.97 27.88 21.07
CA GLU A 476 -30.04 29.26 21.58
C GLU A 476 -29.06 29.45 22.75
N PHE A 477 -28.87 28.42 23.56
CA PHE A 477 -27.91 28.44 24.65
C PHE A 477 -26.46 28.52 24.15
N SER A 478 -26.11 27.79 23.07
CA SER A 478 -24.77 27.88 22.47
C SER A 478 -24.48 29.23 21.78
N ARG A 479 -25.52 30.03 21.51
CA ARG A 479 -25.39 31.39 20.94
C ARG A 479 -25.12 32.45 22.01
N LEU A 480 -25.53 32.21 23.26
CA LEU A 480 -25.25 33.07 24.42
C LEU A 480 -23.84 32.90 24.98
N GLU A 481 -23.18 31.75 24.79
CA GLU A 481 -21.78 31.52 25.20
C GLU A 481 -20.74 32.06 24.20
N ALA A 482 -21.17 32.46 22.99
CA ALA A 482 -20.31 32.93 21.91
C ALA A 482 -20.24 34.48 21.80
N ALA A 483 -20.91 35.19 22.71
CA ALA A 483 -20.75 36.62 22.97
C ALA A 483 -20.10 36.78 24.35
#